data_AF-A0A8T9T3P1-F1
#
_entry.id   AF-A0A8T9T3P1-F1
#
_cell.length_a   1.000
_cell.length_b   1.000
_cell.length_c   1.000
_cell.angle_alpha   90.00
_cell.angle_beta   90.00
_cell.angle_gamma   90.00
#
_symmetry.space_group_name_H-M   'P 1'
#
loop_
_entity.id
_entity.type
_entity.pdbx_description
1 polymer ?
#
loop_
_entity_poly.entity_id
_entity_poly.type
_entity_poly.pdbx_seq_one_letter_code
_entity_poly.pdbx_strand_id
1 'polypeptide(L)'
;MNLRTWDHSIALYQSEAQALKAALEAYHYRLAAGAEQRPLTLAQALSIKPTTQVLARVSRLVASPWPRPAPGRPARPRKLRLEFDEQLQLCALYAAGQLRASLPGQVLELRDVLGRVHRQAQPLTAYFQL
;
A
#
# COMPACT_ATOMS: atom_id res chain seq x y z
N MET A 1 -18.17 17.96 3.02
CA MET A 1 -18.08 16.63 2.35
C MET A 1 -17.81 15.59 3.44
N ASN A 2 -18.57 14.50 3.52
CA ASN A 2 -18.36 13.49 4.57
C ASN A 2 -17.32 12.46 4.11
N LEU A 3 -16.11 12.51 4.65
CA LEU A 3 -15.01 11.62 4.27
C LEU A 3 -15.30 10.14 4.61
N ARG A 4 -16.30 9.86 5.46
CA ARG A 4 -16.72 8.50 5.85
C ARG A 4 -17.58 7.79 4.80
N THR A 5 -18.18 8.51 3.84
CA THR A 5 -19.06 7.92 2.81
C THR A 5 -18.31 7.57 1.52
N TRP A 6 -17.00 7.82 1.47
CA TRP A 6 -16.18 7.55 0.30
C TRP A 6 -15.58 6.14 0.34
N ASP A 7 -15.66 5.40 -0.79
CA ASP A 7 -15.11 4.06 -0.89
C ASP A 7 -13.57 4.14 -1.04
N HIS A 8 -12.87 3.95 0.07
CA HIS A 8 -11.40 3.95 0.15
C HIS A 8 -10.79 2.58 -0.20
N SER A 9 -11.50 1.76 -0.97
CA SER A 9 -11.05 0.43 -1.36
C SER A 9 -10.31 0.44 -2.69
N ILE A 10 -9.07 -0.05 -2.71
CA ILE A 10 -8.37 -0.33 -3.97
C ILE A 10 -8.60 -1.78 -4.41
N ALA A 11 -8.70 -1.98 -5.73
CA ALA A 11 -8.64 -3.31 -6.32
C ALA A 11 -7.18 -3.78 -6.40
N LEU A 12 -6.91 -5.00 -5.93
CA LEU A 12 -5.62 -5.66 -6.00
C LEU A 12 -5.76 -7.01 -6.72
N TYR A 13 -4.93 -7.23 -7.73
CA TYR A 13 -4.64 -8.55 -8.27
C TYR A 13 -3.63 -9.29 -7.38
N GLN A 14 -3.47 -10.60 -7.61
CA GLN A 14 -2.61 -11.44 -6.77
C GLN A 14 -1.16 -10.97 -6.75
N SER A 15 -0.57 -10.71 -7.92
CA SER A 15 0.81 -10.23 -8.06
C SER A 15 1.00 -8.87 -7.41
N GLU A 16 0.01 -7.98 -7.54
CA GLU A 16 0.00 -6.66 -6.93
C GLU A 16 -0.06 -6.70 -5.39
N ALA A 17 -0.90 -7.57 -4.83
CA ALA A 17 -0.95 -7.77 -3.39
C ALA A 17 0.37 -8.35 -2.85
N GLN A 18 1.00 -9.26 -3.59
CA GLN A 18 2.32 -9.78 -3.25
C GLN A 18 3.41 -8.69 -3.33
N ALA A 19 3.39 -7.86 -4.37
CA ALA A 19 4.32 -6.75 -4.53
C ALA A 19 4.18 -5.72 -3.41
N LEU A 20 2.95 -5.32 -3.07
CA LEU A 20 2.69 -4.39 -1.97
C LEU A 20 3.13 -4.97 -0.62
N LYS A 21 2.80 -6.25 -0.35
CA LYS A 21 3.24 -6.96 0.85
C LYS A 21 4.77 -6.94 0.97
N ALA A 22 5.47 -7.37 -0.08
CA ALA A 22 6.93 -7.45 -0.09
C ALA A 22 7.58 -6.07 0.11
N ALA A 23 7.05 -5.03 -0.55
CA ALA A 23 7.54 -3.66 -0.39
C ALA A 23 7.39 -3.15 1.05
N LEU A 24 6.27 -3.45 1.71
CA LEU A 24 6.02 -3.07 3.10
C LEU A 24 6.91 -3.87 4.07
N GLU A 25 7.07 -5.18 3.86
CA GLU A 25 8.00 -6.00 4.65
C GLU A 25 9.43 -5.49 4.55
N ALA A 26 9.90 -5.20 3.34
CA ALA A 26 11.24 -4.64 3.11
C ALA A 26 11.41 -3.23 3.71
N TYR A 27 10.35 -2.42 3.75
CA TYR A 27 10.35 -1.13 4.44
C TYR A 27 10.51 -1.29 5.95
N HIS A 28 9.67 -2.14 6.56
CA HIS A 28 9.73 -2.39 8.00
C HIS A 28 11.04 -3.04 8.43
N TYR A 29 11.59 -3.95 7.64
CA TYR A 29 12.90 -4.53 7.88
C TYR A 29 14.00 -3.47 7.90
N ARG A 30 14.03 -2.56 6.91
CA ARG A 30 15.00 -1.45 6.89
C ARG A 30 14.82 -0.46 8.03
N LEU A 31 13.58 -0.20 8.45
CA LEU A 31 13.31 0.63 9.62
C LEU A 31 13.89 -0.01 10.89
N ALA A 32 13.64 -1.30 11.11
CA ALA A 32 14.14 -2.02 12.27
C ALA A 32 15.68 -2.05 12.30
N ALA A 33 16.31 -2.45 11.19
CA ALA A 33 17.77 -2.49 11.08
C ALA A 33 18.41 -1.09 11.26
N GLY A 34 17.76 -0.04 10.77
CA GLY A 34 18.26 1.33 10.93
C GLY A 34 18.08 1.88 12.35
N ALA A 35 17.04 1.45 13.07
CA ALA A 35 16.75 1.91 14.42
C ALA A 35 17.80 1.46 15.45
N GLU A 36 18.50 0.35 15.18
CA GLU A 36 19.62 -0.12 16.00
C GLU A 36 20.84 0.80 15.92
N GLN A 37 20.98 1.55 14.82
CA GLN A 37 22.15 2.40 14.55
C GLN A 37 21.89 3.87 14.87
N ARG A 38 20.63 4.32 14.73
CA ARG A 38 20.25 5.70 14.98
C ARG A 38 18.78 5.81 15.39
N PRO A 39 18.40 6.83 16.17
CA PRO A 39 17.00 7.12 16.44
C PRO A 39 16.20 7.31 15.14
N LEU A 40 14.97 6.80 15.14
CA LEU A 40 14.03 7.04 14.06
C LEU A 40 13.69 8.53 13.99
N THR A 41 13.62 9.05 12.76
CA THR A 41 13.04 10.38 12.53
C THR A 41 11.55 10.36 12.88
N LEU A 42 10.97 11.53 13.17
CA LEU A 42 9.54 11.64 13.44
C LEU A 42 8.69 11.07 12.28
N ALA A 43 9.06 11.36 11.04
CA ALA A 43 8.36 10.83 9.86
C ALA A 43 8.41 9.29 9.79
N GLN A 44 9.54 8.68 10.16
CA GLN A 44 9.67 7.22 10.24
C GLN A 44 8.88 6.64 11.41
N ALA A 45 8.83 7.31 12.56
CA ALA A 45 8.05 6.84 13.70
C ALA A 45 6.54 6.88 13.39
N LEU A 46 6.08 7.98 12.77
CA LEU A 46 4.67 8.17 12.41
C LEU A 46 4.19 7.23 11.30
N SER A 47 5.09 6.72 10.46
CA SER A 47 4.71 5.78 9.40
C SER A 47 4.39 4.38 9.92
N ILE A 48 4.95 3.97 11.06
CA ILE A 48 4.94 2.57 11.52
C ILE A 48 3.51 2.04 11.66
N LYS A 49 2.65 2.77 12.39
CA LYS A 49 1.29 2.32 12.67
C LYS A 49 0.47 2.11 11.39
N PRO A 50 0.28 3.11 10.51
CA PRO A 50 -0.51 2.93 9.30
C PRO A 50 0.08 1.86 8.37
N THR A 51 1.40 1.81 8.18
CA THR A 51 1.99 0.80 7.28
C THR A 51 1.91 -0.62 7.84
N THR A 52 2.00 -0.80 9.17
CA THR A 52 1.82 -2.11 9.81
C THR A 52 0.38 -2.61 9.66
N GLN A 53 -0.62 -1.72 9.79
CA GLN A 53 -2.03 -2.06 9.59
C GLN A 53 -2.33 -2.46 8.15
N VAL A 54 -1.75 -1.74 7.17
CA VAL A 54 -1.84 -2.11 5.75
C VAL A 54 -1.17 -3.46 5.53
N LEU A 55 0.05 -3.65 6.05
CA LEU A 55 0.80 -4.90 5.94
C LEU A 55 0.01 -6.10 6.49
N ALA A 56 -0.65 -5.94 7.64
CA ALA A 56 -1.47 -6.98 8.25
C ALA A 56 -2.68 -7.34 7.37
N ARG A 57 -3.35 -6.37 6.76
CA ARG A 57 -4.48 -6.62 5.84
C ARG A 57 -4.04 -7.25 4.53
N VAL A 58 -2.98 -6.73 3.89
CA VAL A 58 -2.49 -7.31 2.62
C VAL A 58 -1.91 -8.71 2.85
N SER A 59 -1.28 -8.98 4.00
CA SER A 59 -0.81 -10.33 4.34
C SER A 59 -1.94 -11.34 4.45
N ARG A 60 -3.05 -10.99 5.14
CA ARG A 60 -4.26 -11.84 5.18
C ARG A 60 -4.85 -12.08 3.79
N LEU A 61 -4.84 -11.03 2.96
CA LEU A 61 -5.34 -11.09 1.59
C LEU A 61 -4.49 -12.05 0.74
N VAL A 62 -3.16 -11.94 0.81
CA VAL A 62 -2.20 -12.82 0.09
C VAL A 62 -2.29 -14.28 0.57
N ALA A 63 -2.44 -14.51 1.87
CA ALA A 63 -2.50 -15.86 2.44
C ALA A 63 -3.80 -16.63 2.09
N SER A 64 -4.87 -15.91 1.75
CA SER A 64 -6.13 -16.54 1.35
C SER A 64 -6.07 -17.00 -0.12
N PRO A 65 -6.74 -18.11 -0.48
CA PRO A 65 -6.83 -18.55 -1.88
C PRO A 65 -7.37 -17.45 -2.80
N TRP A 66 -6.70 -17.27 -3.94
CA TRP A 66 -7.12 -16.32 -4.97
C TRP A 66 -8.07 -17.00 -5.96
N PRO A 67 -9.08 -16.28 -6.49
CA PRO A 67 -9.95 -16.83 -7.51
C PRO A 67 -9.12 -17.25 -8.72
N ARG A 68 -9.12 -18.54 -9.06
CA ARG A 68 -8.49 -19.01 -10.29
C ARG A 68 -9.29 -18.46 -11.48
N PRO A 69 -8.64 -17.80 -12.46
CA PRO A 69 -9.34 -17.42 -13.67
C PRO A 69 -9.78 -18.67 -14.42
N ALA A 70 -11.02 -18.67 -14.92
CA ALA A 70 -11.45 -19.66 -15.89
C ALA A 70 -10.68 -19.42 -17.21
N PRO A 71 -10.47 -20.45 -18.06
CA PRO A 71 -9.86 -20.27 -19.37
C PRO A 71 -10.56 -19.15 -20.16
N GLY A 72 -9.77 -18.20 -20.66
CA GLY A 72 -10.28 -17.04 -21.42
C GLY A 72 -10.94 -15.93 -20.59
N ARG A 73 -10.96 -16.01 -19.24
CA ARG A 73 -11.48 -14.93 -18.38
C ARG A 73 -10.35 -14.22 -17.63
N PRO A 74 -10.45 -12.89 -17.43
CA PRO A 74 -9.45 -12.16 -16.66
C PRO A 74 -9.46 -12.62 -15.19
N ALA A 75 -8.29 -12.50 -14.55
CA ALA A 75 -8.18 -12.68 -13.10
C ALA A 75 -9.14 -11.71 -12.38
N ARG A 76 -9.70 -12.15 -11.24
CA ARG A 76 -10.58 -11.29 -10.44
C ARG A 76 -9.77 -10.58 -9.35
N PRO A 77 -9.82 -9.25 -9.25
CA PRO A 77 -9.17 -8.53 -8.17
C PRO A 77 -9.94 -8.71 -6.86
N ARG A 78 -9.26 -8.48 -5.74
CA ARG A 78 -9.85 -8.39 -4.41
C ARG A 78 -9.72 -6.97 -3.89
N LYS A 79 -10.70 -6.53 -3.09
CA LYS A 79 -10.70 -5.19 -2.49
C LYS A 79 -9.81 -5.17 -1.26
N LEU A 80 -8.93 -4.17 -1.17
CA LEU A 80 -8.23 -3.77 0.05
C LEU A 80 -8.76 -2.40 0.46
N ARG A 81 -9.47 -2.34 1.59
CA ARG A 81 -9.90 -1.07 2.19
C ARG A 81 -8.71 -0.43 2.90
N LEU A 82 -8.47 0.84 2.57
CA LEU A 82 -7.48 1.69 3.22
C LEU A 82 -8.19 2.79 3.99
N GLU A 83 -7.63 3.21 5.11
CA GLU A 83 -8.04 4.44 5.79
C GLU A 83 -7.26 5.64 5.21
N PHE A 84 -7.73 6.84 5.53
CA PHE A 84 -7.17 8.08 4.99
C PHE A 84 -5.66 8.25 5.27
N ASP A 85 -5.27 8.06 6.53
CA ASP A 85 -3.87 8.18 6.98
C ASP A 85 -2.97 7.13 6.30
N GLU A 86 -3.52 5.96 6.01
CA GLU A 86 -2.82 4.89 5.31
C GLU A 86 -2.58 5.23 3.84
N GLN A 87 -3.57 5.79 3.15
CA GLN A 87 -3.42 6.24 1.76
C GLN A 87 -2.35 7.34 1.65
N LEU A 88 -2.42 8.33 2.54
CA LEU A 88 -1.42 9.40 2.59
C LEU A 88 -0.03 8.86 2.89
N GLN A 89 0.10 7.98 3.88
CA GLN A 89 1.39 7.43 4.25
C GLN A 89 2.00 6.59 3.12
N LEU A 90 1.20 5.77 2.42
CA LEU A 90 1.67 5.01 1.27
C LEU A 90 2.14 5.93 0.14
N CYS A 91 1.40 7.00 -0.16
CA CYS A 91 1.81 8.00 -1.16
C CYS A 91 3.11 8.70 -0.77
N ALA A 92 3.24 9.14 0.48
CA ALA A 92 4.43 9.83 0.98
C ALA A 92 5.67 8.93 0.94
N LEU A 93 5.53 7.67 1.36
CA LEU A 93 6.64 6.71 1.31
C LEU A 93 7.04 6.35 -0.11
N TYR A 94 6.10 6.25 -1.04
CA TYR A 94 6.41 6.02 -2.44
C TYR A 94 7.16 7.20 -3.07
N ALA A 95 6.65 8.42 -2.87
CA ALA A 95 7.28 9.64 -3.36
C ALA A 95 8.71 9.83 -2.80
N ALA A 96 8.92 9.48 -1.52
CA ALA A 96 10.24 9.49 -0.89
C ALA A 96 11.15 8.32 -1.32
N GLY A 97 10.71 7.48 -2.25
CA GLY A 97 11.45 6.29 -2.70
C GLY A 97 11.68 5.26 -1.61
N GLN A 98 10.85 5.26 -0.55
CA GLN A 98 10.93 4.33 0.57
C GLN A 98 10.12 3.05 0.32
N LEU A 99 9.12 3.07 -0.55
CA LEU A 99 8.47 1.84 -1.04
C LEU A 99 9.07 1.46 -2.39
N ARG A 100 9.69 0.29 -2.44
CA ARG A 100 10.33 -0.25 -3.65
C ARG A 100 9.93 -1.70 -3.83
N ALA A 101 9.84 -2.12 -5.09
CA ALA A 101 9.63 -3.52 -5.40
C ALA A 101 10.80 -4.35 -4.87
N SER A 102 10.51 -5.50 -4.28
CA SER A 102 11.56 -6.41 -3.80
C SER A 102 12.16 -7.25 -4.93
N LEU A 103 11.40 -7.44 -6.01
CA LEU A 103 11.81 -8.17 -7.21
C LEU A 103 11.65 -7.31 -8.46
N PRO A 104 12.50 -7.47 -9.50
CA PRO A 104 12.38 -6.73 -10.76
C PRO A 104 11.00 -6.87 -11.42
N GLY A 105 10.44 -8.09 -11.39
CA GLY A 105 9.11 -8.38 -11.92
C GLY A 105 7.93 -7.91 -11.06
N GLN A 106 8.17 -7.07 -10.04
CA GLN A 106 7.14 -6.46 -9.19
C GLN A 106 7.07 -4.93 -9.33
N VAL A 107 7.94 -4.34 -10.16
CA VAL A 107 8.06 -2.87 -10.28
C VAL A 107 6.78 -2.26 -10.86
N LEU A 108 6.21 -2.88 -11.90
CA LEU A 108 5.00 -2.40 -12.54
C LEU A 108 3.78 -2.57 -11.62
N GLU A 109 3.70 -3.71 -10.95
CA GLU A 109 2.65 -4.07 -10.00
C GLU A 109 2.60 -3.06 -8.85
N LEU A 110 3.75 -2.78 -8.23
CA LEU A 110 3.82 -1.82 -7.13
C LEU A 110 3.46 -0.40 -7.61
N ARG A 111 3.93 -0.01 -8.79
CA ARG A 111 3.59 1.29 -9.39
C ARG A 111 2.09 1.40 -9.66
N ASP A 112 1.46 0.36 -10.18
CA ASP A 112 0.04 0.37 -10.52
C ASP A 112 -0.84 0.43 -9.26
N VAL A 113 -0.45 -0.30 -8.20
CA VAL A 113 -1.07 -0.19 -6.87
C VAL A 113 -0.99 1.24 -6.35
N LEU A 114 0.21 1.82 -6.33
CA LEU A 114 0.42 3.16 -5.75
C LEU A 114 -0.18 4.26 -6.62
N GLY A 115 -0.28 4.05 -7.93
CA GLY A 115 -1.07 4.91 -8.83
C GLY A 115 -2.57 4.87 -8.52
N ARG A 116 -3.13 3.71 -8.15
CA ARG A 116 -4.52 3.62 -7.68
C ARG A 116 -4.73 4.26 -6.32
N VAL A 117 -3.81 4.05 -5.37
CA VAL A 117 -3.84 4.74 -4.07
C VAL A 117 -3.79 6.25 -4.26
N HIS A 118 -2.87 6.74 -5.09
CA HIS A 118 -2.73 8.17 -5.38
C HIS A 118 -4.01 8.76 -6.00
N ARG A 119 -4.63 8.09 -6.99
CA ARG A 119 -5.90 8.56 -7.58
C ARG A 119 -7.03 8.62 -6.57
N GLN A 120 -7.12 7.67 -5.64
CA GLN A 120 -8.10 7.74 -4.56
C GLN A 120 -7.81 8.87 -3.57
N ALA A 121 -6.52 9.20 -3.36
CA ALA A 121 -6.11 10.30 -2.51
C ALA A 121 -6.32 11.70 -3.14
N GLN A 122 -6.43 11.83 -4.46
CA GLN A 122 -6.48 13.13 -5.14
C GLN A 122 -7.62 14.05 -4.68
N PRO A 123 -8.88 13.59 -4.57
CA PRO A 123 -9.95 14.49 -4.14
C PRO A 123 -9.91 14.80 -2.65
N LEU A 124 -9.10 14.07 -1.87
CA LEU A 124 -8.76 14.44 -0.50
C LEU A 124 -7.82 15.64 -0.47
N THR A 125 -6.81 15.66 -1.35
CA THR A 125 -5.93 16.83 -1.51
C THR A 125 -6.74 18.07 -1.90
N ALA A 126 -7.70 17.94 -2.82
CA ALA A 126 -8.58 19.03 -3.20
C ALA A 126 -9.47 19.53 -2.04
N TYR A 127 -9.87 18.63 -1.12
CA TYR A 127 -10.69 19.01 0.04
C TYR A 127 -9.95 19.89 1.05
N PHE A 128 -8.63 19.71 1.22
CA PHE A 128 -7.81 20.49 2.14
C PHE A 128 -7.11 21.70 1.50
N GLN A 129 -7.34 21.95 0.20
CA GLN A 129 -6.88 23.13 -0.53
C GLN A 129 -7.94 24.24 -0.59
N LEU A 130 -9.10 24.05 0.05
CA LEU A 130 -10.13 25.06 0.32
C LEU A 130 -9.78 25.84 1.57
#